data_AF-A0AA48K8A9-F1
#
_entry.id   AF-A0AA48K8A9-F1
#
_cell.length_a   1.000
_cell.length_b   1.000
_cell.length_c   1.000
_cell.angle_alpha   90.00
_cell.angle_beta   90.00
_cell.angle_gamma   90.00
#
_symmetry.space_group_name_H-M   'P 1'
#
loop_
_entity.id
_entity.type
_entity.pdbx_description
1 polymer ?
#
loop_
_entity_poly.entity_id
_entity_poly.type
_entity_poly.pdbx_seq_one_letter_code
_entity_poly.pdbx_strand_id
1 'polypeptide(L)'
;MSTETFKASRWTRGNRLFPTCIEITDTAVTRWKRSWFTRNEMTIHLLRVASVRINTGIFWSEILIESTGGTDPLTSAGHRKKDALRIKELIELAQTRQLAPPQN
;
A
#
# COMPACT_ATOMS: atom_id res chain seq x y z
N MET A 1 2.03 -13.44 -12.17
CA MET A 1 2.39 -12.67 -10.96
C MET A 1 2.56 -11.24 -11.39
N SER A 2 1.46 -10.50 -11.47
CA SER A 2 1.51 -9.07 -11.78
C SER A 2 1.88 -8.34 -10.49
N THR A 3 3.13 -7.88 -10.41
CA THR A 3 3.58 -7.04 -9.30
C THR A 3 3.58 -5.59 -9.76
N GLU A 4 2.82 -4.74 -9.08
CA GLU A 4 2.82 -3.29 -9.31
C GLU A 4 3.50 -2.57 -8.14
N THR A 5 4.46 -1.69 -8.45
CA THR A 5 5.23 -0.94 -7.44
C THR A 5 4.98 0.56 -7.58
N PHE A 6 4.66 1.21 -6.45
CA PHE A 6 4.38 2.63 -6.34
C PHE A 6 5.40 3.30 -5.42
N LYS A 7 6.06 4.33 -5.92
CA LYS A 7 7.10 5.07 -5.18
C LYS A 7 6.56 6.39 -4.69
N ALA A 8 6.71 6.64 -3.38
CA ALA A 8 6.38 7.94 -2.81
C ALA A 8 7.35 9.03 -3.29
N SER A 9 6.84 10.24 -3.42
CA SER A 9 7.62 11.43 -3.72
C SER A 9 8.68 11.69 -2.67
N ARG A 10 9.90 12.05 -3.11
CA ARG A 10 10.99 12.45 -2.21
C ARG A 10 10.70 13.77 -1.49
N TRP A 11 9.72 14.54 -1.96
CA TRP A 11 9.43 15.87 -1.45
C TRP A 11 8.43 15.85 -0.29
N THR A 12 7.98 14.65 0.13
CA THR A 12 7.10 14.50 1.30
C THR A 12 7.87 14.11 2.56
N ARG A 13 7.25 14.39 3.70
CA ARG A 13 7.84 14.18 5.03
C ARG A 13 8.32 12.75 5.18
N GLY A 14 9.61 12.60 5.52
CA GLY A 14 10.23 11.29 5.75
C GLY A 14 10.73 10.57 4.50
N ASN A 15 10.55 11.09 3.27
CA ASN A 15 10.93 10.41 2.02
C ASN A 15 12.13 11.04 1.29
N ARG A 16 12.76 12.08 1.86
CA ARG A 16 13.77 12.92 1.19
C ARG A 16 14.99 12.17 0.65
N LEU A 17 15.55 11.25 1.44
CA LEU A 17 16.73 10.47 1.04
C LEU A 17 16.34 9.06 0.59
N PHE A 18 15.40 8.44 1.30
CA PHE A 18 14.92 7.10 1.04
C PHE A 18 13.39 7.13 0.88
N PRO A 19 12.88 7.12 -0.35
CA PRO A 19 11.44 7.13 -0.58
C PRO A 19 10.83 5.82 -0.11
N THR A 20 9.63 5.91 0.45
CA THR A 20 8.81 4.74 0.78
C THR A 20 8.25 4.14 -0.51
N CYS A 21 8.26 2.81 -0.61
CA CYS A 21 7.68 2.07 -1.72
C CYS A 21 6.53 1.21 -1.22
N ILE A 22 5.46 1.16 -2.00
CA ILE A 22 4.38 0.18 -1.85
C ILE A 22 4.48 -0.78 -3.02
N GLU A 23 4.46 -2.06 -2.73
CA GLU A 23 4.39 -3.14 -3.69
C GLU A 23 3.07 -3.89 -3.46
N ILE A 24 2.36 -4.14 -4.55
CA ILE A 24 1.12 -4.89 -4.53
C ILE A 24 1.31 -6.12 -5.40
N THR A 25 1.00 -7.26 -4.82
CA THR A 25 1.00 -8.57 -5.46
C THR A 25 -0.41 -9.14 -5.45
N ASP A 26 -0.59 -10.28 -6.11
CA ASP A 26 -1.89 -10.98 -6.14
C ASP A 26 -2.34 -11.49 -4.75
N THR A 27 -1.45 -11.53 -3.75
CA THR A 27 -1.70 -12.10 -2.41
C THR A 27 -1.50 -11.12 -1.26
N ALA A 28 -0.59 -10.16 -1.39
CA ALA A 28 -0.21 -9.27 -0.31
C ALA A 28 0.15 -7.85 -0.78
N VAL A 29 0.03 -6.91 0.15
CA VAL A 29 0.55 -5.54 0.05
C VAL A 29 1.76 -5.41 0.94
N THR A 30 2.88 -4.98 0.37
CA THR A 30 4.15 -4.79 1.07
C THR A 30 4.56 -3.33 1.02
N ARG A 31 4.79 -2.71 2.18
CA ARG A 31 5.47 -1.43 2.28
C ARG A 31 6.91 -1.68 2.68
N TRP A 32 7.86 -1.11 1.95
CA TRP A 32 9.25 -1.09 2.37
C TRP A 32 9.86 0.30 2.28
N LYS A 33 10.78 0.57 3.22
CA LYS A 33 11.54 1.81 3.30
C LYS A 33 12.97 1.50 3.69
N ARG A 34 13.91 2.00 2.89
CA ARG A 34 15.34 1.85 3.16
C ARG A 34 15.81 2.93 4.14
N SER A 35 16.88 2.64 4.87
CA SER A 35 17.68 3.57 5.62
C SER A 35 19.17 3.24 5.38
N TRP A 36 20.09 4.04 5.92
CA TRP A 36 21.53 3.86 5.71
C TRP A 36 22.04 2.47 6.10
N PHE A 37 21.44 1.82 7.10
CA PHE A 37 21.89 0.50 7.59
C PHE A 37 20.75 -0.49 7.82
N THR A 38 19.50 -0.07 7.67
CA THR A 38 18.32 -0.93 7.90
C THR A 38 17.34 -0.85 6.75
N ARG A 39 16.49 -1.87 6.64
CA ARG A 39 15.31 -1.88 5.77
C ARG A 39 14.12 -2.18 6.65
N ASN A 40 13.17 -1.29 6.67
CA ASN A 40 11.90 -1.53 7.34
C ASN A 40 10.90 -2.03 6.30
N GLU A 41 10.36 -3.22 6.54
CA GLU A 41 9.39 -3.88 5.65
C GLU A 41 8.18 -4.31 6.46
N MET A 42 7.00 -4.10 5.88
CA MET A 42 5.73 -4.46 6.48
C MET A 42 4.84 -5.03 5.40
N THR A 43 4.40 -6.28 5.59
CA THR A 43 3.59 -7.01 4.62
C THR A 43 2.27 -7.39 5.26
N ILE A 44 1.17 -7.08 4.58
CA ILE A 44 -0.18 -7.45 4.98
C ILE A 44 -0.78 -8.31 3.87
N HIS A 45 -1.27 -9.49 4.23
CA HIS A 45 -2.01 -10.35 3.30
C HIS A 45 -3.35 -9.68 2.94
N LEU A 46 -3.77 -9.75 1.68
CA LEU A 46 -4.97 -9.05 1.19
C LEU A 46 -6.26 -9.47 1.92
N LEU A 47 -6.41 -10.76 2.23
CA LEU A 47 -7.50 -11.28 3.09
C LEU A 47 -7.55 -10.65 4.50
N ARG A 48 -6.42 -10.13 4.97
CA ARG A 48 -6.30 -9.49 6.28
C ARG A 48 -6.41 -7.97 6.18
N VAL A 49 -6.64 -7.39 5.01
CA VAL A 49 -6.90 -5.95 4.89
C VAL A 49 -8.34 -5.67 5.34
N ALA A 50 -8.48 -4.89 6.40
CA ALA A 50 -9.76 -4.48 6.95
C ALA A 50 -10.32 -3.26 6.20
N SER A 51 -9.47 -2.28 5.93
CA SER A 51 -9.87 -1.04 5.28
C SER A 51 -8.69 -0.41 4.53
N VAL A 52 -9.01 0.29 3.44
CA VAL A 52 -8.06 1.13 2.70
C VAL A 52 -8.61 2.55 2.67
N ARG A 53 -7.90 3.47 3.31
CA ARG A 53 -8.24 4.90 3.36
C ARG A 53 -7.23 5.71 2.56
N ILE A 54 -7.73 6.57 1.69
CA ILE A 54 -6.92 7.53 0.95
C ILE A 54 -7.30 8.93 1.42
N ASN A 55 -6.33 9.68 1.92
CA ASN A 55 -6.46 11.11 2.16
C ASN A 55 -5.78 11.86 1.02
N THR A 56 -6.52 12.69 0.28
CA THR A 56 -6.00 13.40 -0.90
C THR A 56 -5.77 14.86 -0.57
N GLY A 57 -4.50 15.28 -0.60
CA GLY A 57 -4.12 16.70 -0.55
C GLY A 57 -4.05 17.31 -1.96
N ILE A 58 -3.54 18.55 -2.02
CA ILE A 58 -3.43 19.33 -3.27
C ILE A 58 -2.48 18.66 -4.28
N PHE A 59 -1.32 18.18 -3.81
CA PHE A 59 -0.29 17.56 -4.67
C PHE A 59 -0.07 16.08 -4.39
N TRP A 60 -0.30 15.64 -3.15
CA TRP A 60 0.06 14.32 -2.67
C TRP A 60 -1.10 13.71 -1.91
N SER A 61 -1.16 12.39 -1.96
CA SER A 61 -2.09 11.57 -1.20
C SER A 61 -1.33 10.76 -0.15
N GLU A 62 -2.04 10.50 0.94
CA GLU A 62 -1.66 9.58 2.00
C GLU A 62 -2.56 8.36 1.94
N ILE A 63 -1.96 7.19 2.12
CA ILE A 63 -2.61 5.88 2.06
C ILE A 63 -2.44 5.24 3.43
N LEU A 64 -3.55 4.82 4.01
CA LEU A 64 -3.64 4.11 5.27
C LEU A 64 -4.34 2.78 5.01
N ILE A 65 -3.66 1.68 5.26
CA ILE A 65 -4.19 0.33 5.13
C ILE A 65 -4.24 -0.28 6.53
N GLU A 66 -5.44 -0.62 6.98
CA GLU A 66 -5.65 -1.26 8.26
C GLU A 66 -5.75 -2.78 8.08
N SER A 67 -5.18 -3.52 9.03
CA SER A 67 -5.26 -4.99 9.04
C SER A 67 -6.28 -5.48 10.05
N THR A 68 -6.90 -6.63 9.78
CA THR A 68 -7.81 -7.32 10.69
C THR A 68 -6.99 -7.96 11.83
N GLY A 69 -7.09 -7.37 13.03
CA GLY A 69 -6.46 -7.89 14.24
C GLY A 69 -5.01 -7.42 14.49
N GLY A 70 -4.53 -6.40 13.77
CA GLY A 70 -3.24 -5.76 14.03
C GLY A 70 -3.38 -4.37 14.64
N THR A 71 -2.39 -3.96 15.44
CA THR A 71 -2.32 -2.60 16.04
C THR A 71 -1.62 -1.58 15.14
N ASP A 72 -0.74 -2.02 14.24
CA ASP A 72 0.00 -1.12 13.36
C ASP A 72 -0.62 -1.05 11.97
N PRO A 73 -1.19 0.09 11.56
CA PRO A 73 -1.64 0.27 10.20
C PRO A 73 -0.46 0.53 9.26
N LEU A 74 -0.56 0.04 8.02
CA LEU A 74 0.42 0.34 6.98
C LEU A 74 0.11 1.74 6.42
N THR A 75 0.96 2.70 6.76
CA THR A 75 0.88 4.08 6.30
C THR A 75 1.91 4.40 5.22
N SER A 76 1.54 5.23 4.25
CA SER A 76 2.45 5.78 3.25
C SER A 76 1.97 7.12 2.69
N ALA A 77 2.81 8.14 2.78
CA ALA A 77 2.53 9.49 2.29
C ALA A 77 3.40 9.87 1.09
N GLY A 78 2.87 10.69 0.18
CA GLY A 78 3.61 11.22 -0.97
C GLY A 78 3.34 10.53 -2.29
N HIS A 79 2.28 9.73 -2.37
CA HIS A 79 1.82 9.16 -3.64
C HIS A 79 1.04 10.20 -4.41
N ARG A 80 1.04 10.14 -5.75
CA ARG A 80 0.11 10.97 -6.52
C ARG A 80 -1.31 10.43 -6.35
N LYS A 81 -2.32 11.28 -6.56
CA LYS A 81 -3.73 10.85 -6.53
C LYS A 81 -3.98 9.62 -7.41
N LYS A 82 -3.42 9.59 -8.62
CA LYS A 82 -3.57 8.45 -9.54
C LYS A 82 -3.01 7.15 -8.94
N ASP A 83 -1.87 7.24 -8.27
CA ASP A 83 -1.17 6.08 -7.71
C ASP A 83 -1.94 5.54 -6.50
N ALA A 84 -2.42 6.44 -5.64
CA ALA A 84 -3.25 6.07 -4.49
C ALA A 84 -4.56 5.38 -4.93
N LEU A 85 -5.23 5.91 -5.95
CA LEU A 85 -6.44 5.29 -6.49
C LEU A 85 -6.16 3.91 -7.10
N ARG A 86 -5.06 3.78 -7.85
CA ARG A 86 -4.65 2.49 -8.44
C ARG A 86 -4.33 1.45 -7.35
N ILE A 87 -3.65 1.85 -6.28
CA ILE A 87 -3.37 0.99 -5.13
C ILE A 87 -4.67 0.45 -4.52
N LYS A 88 -5.65 1.34 -4.28
CA LYS A 88 -6.95 0.94 -3.74
C LYS A 88 -7.69 -0.01 -4.68
N GLU A 89 -7.76 0.31 -5.96
CA GLU A 89 -8.40 -0.54 -6.97
C GLU A 89 -7.80 -1.95 -6.99
N LEU A 90 -6.46 -2.06 -6.98
CA LEU A 90 -5.79 -3.36 -6.97
C LEU A 90 -6.12 -4.19 -5.73
N ILE A 91 -6.18 -3.56 -4.57
CA ILE A 91 -6.54 -4.23 -3.31
C ILE A 91 -8.00 -4.71 -3.35
N GLU A 92 -8.93 -3.84 -3.76
CA GLU A 92 -10.36 -4.18 -3.84
C GLU A 92 -10.64 -5.28 -4.86
N LEU A 93 -9.98 -5.23 -6.03
CA LEU A 93 -10.07 -6.28 -7.05
C LEU A 93 -9.56 -7.62 -6.52
N ALA A 94 -8.42 -7.60 -5.83
CA ALA A 94 -7.84 -8.83 -5.29
C ALA A 94 -8.66 -9.41 -4.13
N GLN A 95 -9.26 -8.57 -3.28
CA GLN A 95 -10.23 -9.00 -2.27
C GLN A 95 -11.48 -9.61 -2.92
N THR A 96 -12.03 -8.97 -3.94
CA THR A 96 -13.19 -9.48 -4.67
C THR A 96 -12.91 -10.84 -5.30
N ARG A 97 -11.73 -11.02 -5.90
CA ARG A 97 -11.31 -12.29 -6.48
C ARG A 97 -11.17 -13.41 -5.44
N GLN A 98 -10.74 -13.08 -4.23
CA GLN A 98 -10.58 -14.04 -3.14
C GLN A 98 -11.90 -14.38 -2.44
N LEU A 99 -12.86 -13.45 -2.44
CA LEU A 99 -14.21 -13.64 -1.89
C LEU A 99 -15.18 -14.29 -2.88
N ALA A 100 -14.87 -14.25 -4.18
CA ALA A 100 -15.67 -14.92 -5.19
C ALA A 100 -15.71 -16.44 -4.89
N PRO A 101 -16.90 -17.07 -4.81
CA PRO A 101 -16.99 -18.50 -4.59
C PRO A 101 -16.27 -19.23 -5.73
N PRO A 102 -15.60 -20.36 -5.46
CA PRO A 102 -15.03 -21.19 -6.51
C PRO A 102 -16.16 -21.56 -7.49
N GLN A 103 -15.97 -21.19 -8.76
CA GLN A 103 -16.87 -21.57 -9.85
C GLN A 103 -16.70 -23.07 -10.05
N ASN A 104 -17.59 -23.87 -9.44
CA ASN A 104 -17.71 -25.31 -9.67
C ASN A 104 -18.46 -25.58 -10.98
#